data_AF-A0A822GV33-F1
#
_entry.id   AF-A0A822GV33-F1
#
_cell.length_a   1.000
_cell.length_b   1.000
_cell.length_c   1.000
_cell.angle_alpha   90.00
_cell.angle_beta   90.00
_cell.angle_gamma   90.00
#
_symmetry.space_group_name_H-M   'P 1'
#
loop_
_entity.id
_entity.type
_entity.pdbx_description
1 polymer ?
#
loop_
_entity_poly.entity_id
_entity_poly.type
_entity_poly.pdbx_seq_one_letter_code
_entity_poly.pdbx_strand_id
1 'polypeptide(L)'
;SRNCTKTDTVQKASIVFNDWVSQEFTLYHGATSVELEWTVGPIPIHDNIGKEIVIRYNTNINSGSKYYTDANGREVLERIRDHRPTWPYFVDERISGNYYPINSRIWIRDHDRQLTILTGKKNFSNEWFPL
;
A
#
# COMPACT_ATOMS: atom_id res chain seq x y z
N SER A 1 -10.18 17.08 6.08
CA SER A 1 -10.37 17.23 7.54
C SER A 1 -9.79 16.01 8.27
N ARG A 2 -9.59 16.08 9.59
CA ARG A 2 -9.13 14.94 10.41
C ARG A 2 -10.07 14.78 11.60
N ASN A 3 -10.53 13.56 11.87
CA ASN A 3 -11.39 13.24 13.01
C ASN A 3 -10.88 11.98 13.71
N CYS A 4 -10.94 11.94 15.04
CA CYS A 4 -10.49 10.80 15.84
C CYS A 4 -11.57 10.44 16.86
N THR A 5 -11.89 9.15 16.96
CA THR A 5 -12.84 8.61 17.92
C THR A 5 -12.16 7.52 18.72
N LYS A 6 -12.29 7.57 20.05
CA LYS A 6 -11.78 6.55 20.96
C LYS A 6 -12.93 5.99 21.78
N THR A 7 -13.02 4.66 21.79
CA THR A 7 -13.92 3.88 22.65
C THR A 7 -13.09 2.86 23.44
N ASP A 8 -13.75 2.09 24.32
CA ASP A 8 -13.07 1.06 25.12
C ASP A 8 -12.50 -0.07 24.27
N THR A 9 -13.15 -0.40 23.14
CA THR A 9 -12.80 -1.55 22.31
C THR A 9 -12.14 -1.18 20.99
N VAL A 10 -12.34 0.05 20.50
CA VAL A 10 -11.81 0.49 19.21
C VAL A 10 -11.39 1.96 19.22
N GLN A 11 -10.30 2.24 18.52
CA GLN A 11 -9.82 3.58 18.19
C GLN A 11 -9.87 3.77 16.69
N LYS A 12 -10.46 4.86 16.24
CA LYS A 12 -10.59 5.21 14.82
C LYS A 12 -10.00 6.58 14.54
N ALA A 13 -9.31 6.72 13.43
CA ALA A 13 -8.91 8.01 12.89
C ALA A 13 -9.34 8.10 11.42
N SER A 14 -10.01 9.18 11.04
CA SER A 14 -10.45 9.45 9.69
C SER A 14 -9.74 10.69 9.14
N ILE A 15 -9.26 10.57 7.91
CA ILE A 15 -8.59 11.63 7.15
C ILE A 15 -9.36 11.80 5.83
N VAL A 16 -9.93 12.99 5.64
CA VAL A 16 -10.50 13.40 4.35
C VAL A 16 -9.46 14.26 3.65
N PHE A 17 -8.96 13.79 2.51
CA PHE A 17 -7.97 14.49 1.71
C PHE A 17 -8.63 15.52 0.78
N ASN A 18 -9.71 15.13 0.13
CA ASN A 18 -10.53 15.97 -0.74
C ASN A 18 -11.94 15.35 -0.88
N ASP A 19 -12.78 15.93 -1.75
CA ASP A 19 -14.19 15.54 -1.91
C ASP A 19 -14.42 14.12 -2.44
N TRP A 20 -13.37 13.46 -2.95
CA TRP A 20 -13.44 12.13 -3.56
C TRP A 20 -12.39 11.16 -3.01
N VAL A 21 -11.61 11.54 -1.99
CA VAL A 21 -10.60 10.69 -1.36
C VAL A 21 -10.63 10.85 0.16
N SER A 22 -10.87 9.74 0.85
CA SER A 22 -10.77 9.64 2.31
C SER A 22 -10.13 8.33 2.75
N GLN A 23 -9.65 8.29 3.98
CA GLN A 23 -9.01 7.14 4.60
C GLN A 23 -9.43 7.02 6.07
N GLU A 24 -9.67 5.81 6.52
CA GLU A 24 -9.95 5.46 7.91
C GLU A 24 -8.92 4.45 8.41
N PHE A 25 -8.42 4.71 9.62
CA PHE A 25 -7.52 3.86 10.37
C PHE A 25 -8.30 3.31 11.55
N THR A 26 -8.35 1.99 11.70
CA THR A 26 -9.01 1.31 12.81
C THR A 26 -8.00 0.48 13.60
N LEU A 27 -7.91 0.73 14.90
CA LEU A 27 -7.11 -0.05 15.85
C LEU A 27 -8.04 -0.64 16.91
N TYR A 28 -8.19 -1.96 16.88
CA TYR A 28 -8.93 -2.70 17.90
C TYR A 28 -8.08 -2.89 19.16
N HIS A 29 -8.73 -2.92 20.32
CA HIS A 29 -8.08 -3.16 21.59
C HIS A 29 -7.38 -4.54 21.60
N GLY A 30 -6.07 -4.55 21.86
CA GLY A 30 -5.25 -5.76 21.87
C GLY A 30 -4.82 -6.28 20.49
N ALA A 31 -5.18 -5.59 19.40
CA ALA A 31 -4.70 -5.96 18.06
C ALA A 31 -3.22 -5.63 17.87
N THR A 32 -2.53 -6.47 17.10
CA THR A 32 -1.12 -6.30 16.73
C THR A 32 -0.93 -5.59 15.39
N SER A 33 -2.03 -5.22 14.73
CA SER A 33 -2.06 -4.56 13.43
C SER A 33 -3.12 -3.46 13.40
N VAL A 34 -2.94 -2.52 12.49
CA VAL A 34 -3.91 -1.46 12.19
C VAL A 34 -4.63 -1.83 10.90
N GLU A 35 -5.96 -1.74 10.89
CA GLU A 35 -6.76 -1.85 9.68
C GLU A 35 -6.84 -0.50 8.99
N LEU A 36 -6.59 -0.48 7.67
CA LEU A 36 -6.80 0.69 6.83
C LEU A 36 -7.90 0.42 5.83
N GLU A 37 -8.85 1.34 5.76
CA GLU A 37 -9.84 1.42 4.71
C GLU A 37 -9.67 2.77 4.00
N TRP A 38 -9.81 2.80 2.69
CA TRP A 38 -9.80 4.03 1.92
C TRP A 38 -10.99 4.04 0.98
N THR A 39 -11.48 5.24 0.69
CA THR A 39 -12.59 5.48 -0.23
C THR A 39 -12.10 6.42 -1.30
N VAL A 40 -12.14 5.96 -2.55
CA VAL A 40 -11.80 6.75 -3.73
C VAL A 40 -13.00 6.77 -4.66
N GLY A 41 -13.54 7.97 -4.90
CA GLY A 41 -14.55 8.18 -5.94
C GLY A 41 -15.62 9.21 -5.60
N PRO A 42 -16.30 9.74 -6.63
CA PRO A 42 -15.98 9.58 -8.05
C PRO A 42 -14.70 10.34 -8.45
N ILE A 43 -13.82 9.69 -9.22
CA ILE A 43 -12.58 10.32 -9.67
C ILE A 43 -12.94 11.42 -10.68
N PRO A 44 -12.52 12.68 -10.48
CA PRO A 44 -12.84 13.76 -11.41
C PRO A 44 -12.12 13.53 -12.75
N ILE A 45 -12.89 13.47 -13.84
CA ILE A 45 -12.40 13.23 -15.21
C ILE A 45 -12.70 14.39 -16.17
N HIS A 46 -13.25 15.50 -15.67
CA HIS A 46 -13.65 16.64 -16.50
C HIS A 46 -12.49 17.32 -17.24
N ASP A 47 -11.27 17.10 -16.77
CA ASP A 47 -10.02 17.57 -17.38
C ASP A 47 -9.52 16.65 -18.52
N ASN A 48 -10.22 15.54 -18.80
CA ASN A 48 -9.79 14.48 -19.73
C ASN A 48 -8.42 13.88 -19.40
N ILE A 49 -7.97 13.95 -18.13
CA ILE A 49 -6.71 13.37 -17.67
C ILE A 49 -7.01 12.15 -16.81
N GLY A 50 -6.55 10.98 -17.27
CA GLY A 50 -6.59 9.73 -16.49
C GLY A 50 -5.75 9.85 -15.22
N LYS A 51 -6.26 9.31 -14.11
CA LYS A 51 -5.62 9.41 -12.79
C LYS A 51 -5.39 8.01 -12.23
N GLU A 52 -4.16 7.74 -11.81
CA GLU A 52 -3.78 6.56 -11.04
C GLU A 52 -3.55 6.99 -9.59
N ILE A 53 -4.31 6.40 -8.66
CA ILE A 53 -4.30 6.82 -7.26
C ILE A 53 -3.42 5.88 -6.47
N VAL A 54 -2.48 6.46 -5.72
CA VAL A 54 -1.47 5.72 -4.95
C VAL A 54 -1.60 5.88 -3.45
N ILE A 55 -1.32 4.81 -2.71
CA ILE A 55 -1.09 4.87 -1.25
C ILE A 55 0.36 4.52 -0.97
N ARG A 56 1.14 5.55 -0.61
CA ARG A 56 2.55 5.42 -0.30
C ARG A 56 2.80 5.46 1.21
N TYR A 57 3.48 4.44 1.72
CA TYR A 57 3.99 4.41 3.09
C TYR A 57 5.49 4.71 3.09
N ASN A 58 5.88 5.78 3.78
CA ASN A 58 7.28 6.14 3.97
C ASN A 58 7.72 5.77 5.39
N THR A 59 8.88 5.13 5.51
CA THR A 59 9.44 4.68 6.78
C THR A 59 10.96 4.88 6.77
N ASN A 60 11.58 4.87 7.94
CA ASN A 60 13.04 4.88 8.10
C ASN A 60 13.68 3.47 8.17
N ILE A 61 12.96 2.42 7.74
CA ILE A 61 13.52 1.06 7.57
C ILE A 61 14.50 1.09 6.40
N ASN A 62 15.76 0.75 6.67
CA ASN A 62 16.77 0.65 5.63
C ASN A 62 16.73 -0.74 4.99
N SER A 63 15.87 -0.91 3.98
CA SER A 63 15.70 -2.20 3.30
C SER A 63 16.77 -2.52 2.26
N GLY A 64 17.71 -1.60 1.98
CA GLY A 64 18.72 -1.79 0.94
C GLY A 64 18.12 -1.99 -0.46
N SER A 65 17.03 -1.27 -0.77
CA SER A 65 16.27 -1.40 -2.02
C SER A 65 15.56 -2.75 -2.23
N LYS A 66 15.55 -3.61 -1.22
CA LYS A 66 14.84 -4.90 -1.23
C LYS A 66 13.42 -4.76 -0.70
N TYR A 67 12.53 -5.51 -1.31
CA TYR A 67 11.17 -5.73 -0.84
C TYR A 67 10.73 -7.14 -1.23
N TYR A 68 9.67 -7.63 -0.60
CA TYR A 68 9.25 -9.01 -0.75
C TYR A 68 7.76 -9.04 -1.04
N THR A 69 7.37 -9.83 -2.04
CA THR A 69 5.99 -9.97 -2.50
C THR A 69 5.62 -11.44 -2.54
N ASP A 70 4.37 -11.76 -2.27
CA ASP A 70 3.87 -13.12 -2.51
C ASP A 70 3.61 -13.39 -4.00
N ALA A 71 3.92 -14.61 -4.44
CA ALA A 71 3.49 -15.16 -5.72
C ALA A 71 2.23 -16.01 -5.49
N ASN A 72 1.09 -15.52 -5.97
CA ASN A 72 -0.21 -16.20 -5.85
C ASN A 72 -0.56 -16.67 -4.43
N GLY A 73 -0.21 -15.89 -3.39
CA GLY A 73 -0.51 -16.22 -2.00
C GLY A 73 0.33 -17.33 -1.38
N ARG A 74 1.37 -17.83 -2.07
CA ARG A 74 2.17 -18.99 -1.63
C ARG A 74 3.64 -18.64 -1.44
N GLU A 75 4.39 -18.57 -2.53
CA GLU A 75 5.83 -18.39 -2.48
C GLU A 75 6.18 -16.93 -2.24
N VAL A 76 7.31 -16.69 -1.58
CA VAL A 76 7.82 -15.35 -1.32
C VAL A 76 8.94 -15.06 -2.31
N LEU A 77 8.83 -13.95 -3.03
CA LEU A 77 9.83 -13.50 -3.97
C LEU A 77 10.54 -12.25 -3.43
N GLU A 78 11.86 -12.29 -3.35
CA GLU A 78 12.68 -11.10 -3.16
C GLU A 78 12.71 -10.28 -4.46
N ARG A 79 12.48 -8.99 -4.33
CA ARG A 79 12.52 -8.00 -5.41
C ARG A 79 13.54 -6.93 -5.03
N ILE A 80 14.29 -6.47 -6.02
CA ILE A 80 15.25 -5.37 -5.90
C ILE A 80 14.79 -4.27 -6.86
N ARG A 81 14.67 -3.05 -6.35
CA ARG A 81 14.29 -1.88 -7.18
C ARG A 81 15.28 -1.73 -8.33
N ASP A 82 14.77 -1.43 -9.53
CA ASP A 82 15.56 -1.17 -10.74
C ASP A 82 16.43 -2.36 -11.20
N HIS A 83 16.07 -3.59 -10.80
CA HIS A 83 16.83 -4.79 -11.11
C HIS A 83 15.95 -5.86 -11.77
N ARG A 84 16.56 -6.67 -12.65
CA ARG A 84 15.97 -7.88 -13.22
C ARG A 84 16.98 -9.03 -13.12
N PRO A 85 16.57 -10.22 -12.66
CA PRO A 85 17.49 -11.36 -12.49
C PRO A 85 17.93 -12.00 -13.82
N THR A 86 17.15 -11.80 -14.88
CA THR A 86 17.26 -12.57 -16.14
C THR A 86 17.93 -11.80 -17.29
N TRP A 87 18.07 -10.48 -17.20
CA TRP A 87 18.73 -9.66 -18.22
C TRP A 87 19.18 -8.30 -17.65
N PRO A 88 20.18 -7.63 -18.26
CA PRO A 88 20.55 -6.27 -17.90
C PRO A 88 19.37 -5.33 -18.16
N TYR A 89 18.86 -4.71 -17.10
CA TYR A 89 17.71 -3.80 -17.15
C TYR A 89 18.19 -2.35 -17.22
N PHE A 90 17.91 -1.69 -18.35
CA PHE A 90 18.05 -0.25 -18.48
C PHE A 90 16.72 0.40 -18.08
N VAL A 91 16.75 1.17 -17.00
CA VAL A 91 15.54 1.78 -16.44
C VAL A 91 15.12 2.97 -17.31
N ASP A 92 14.18 2.74 -18.21
CA ASP A 92 13.57 3.81 -19.02
C ASP A 92 12.49 4.53 -18.20
N GLU A 93 11.63 3.76 -17.52
CA GLU A 93 10.60 4.28 -16.63
C GLU A 93 10.82 3.84 -15.17
N ARG A 94 11.30 4.78 -14.34
CA ARG A 94 11.67 4.54 -12.93
C ARG A 94 10.50 4.16 -12.02
N ILE A 95 9.28 4.53 -12.40
CA ILE A 95 8.07 4.36 -11.58
C ILE A 95 7.35 3.08 -11.97
N SER A 96 6.77 3.03 -13.17
CA SER A 96 6.03 1.87 -13.72
C SER A 96 6.85 0.58 -13.73
N GLY A 97 8.16 0.68 -14.01
CA GLY A 97 9.08 -0.45 -14.10
C GLY A 97 9.29 -1.23 -12.80
N ASN A 98 8.77 -0.75 -11.66
CA ASN A 98 8.88 -1.42 -10.37
C ASN A 98 7.53 -1.89 -9.81
N TYR A 99 6.46 -1.87 -10.62
CA TYR A 99 5.16 -2.39 -10.21
C TYR A 99 5.09 -3.91 -10.33
N TYR A 100 4.67 -4.55 -9.25
CA TYR A 100 4.41 -5.98 -9.20
C TYR A 100 3.01 -6.22 -8.63
N PRO A 101 2.25 -7.20 -9.15
CA PRO A 101 0.99 -7.57 -8.54
C PRO A 101 1.25 -8.13 -7.13
N ILE A 102 0.50 -7.63 -6.16
CA ILE A 102 0.52 -8.09 -4.77
C ILE A 102 -0.83 -8.75 -4.51
N ASN A 103 -0.83 -10.06 -4.28
CA ASN A 103 -2.09 -10.80 -4.08
C ASN A 103 -2.50 -10.86 -2.61
N SER A 104 -1.55 -10.95 -1.69
CA SER A 104 -1.85 -11.05 -0.25
C SER A 104 -0.98 -10.18 0.63
N ARG A 105 0.30 -10.02 0.33
CA ARG A 105 1.21 -9.29 1.22
C ARG A 105 2.45 -8.74 0.51
N ILE A 106 2.88 -7.59 0.98
CA ILE A 106 4.17 -6.99 0.65
C ILE A 106 4.85 -6.56 1.94
N TRP A 107 6.18 -6.64 2.00
CA TRP A 107 6.93 -6.08 3.12
C TRP A 107 8.32 -5.58 2.74
N ILE A 108 8.80 -4.70 3.61
CA ILE A 108 10.20 -4.27 3.70
C ILE A 108 10.71 -4.58 5.10
N ARG A 109 12.00 -4.84 5.23
CA ARG A 109 12.65 -5.08 6.53
C ARG A 109 14.09 -4.59 6.53
N ASP A 110 14.58 -4.25 7.71
CA ASP A 110 15.99 -4.11 8.03
C ASP A 110 16.41 -5.24 9.00
N HIS A 111 17.49 -5.05 9.76
CA HIS A 111 17.96 -6.04 10.74
C HIS A 111 16.98 -6.22 11.92
N ASP A 112 16.28 -5.16 12.32
CA ASP A 112 15.55 -5.10 13.59
C ASP A 112 14.03 -5.01 13.40
N ARG A 113 13.58 -4.50 12.24
CA ARG A 113 12.20 -4.06 12.02
C ARG A 113 11.67 -4.53 10.68
N GLN A 114 10.38 -4.80 10.64
CA GLN A 114 9.64 -5.14 9.43
C GLN A 114 8.34 -4.35 9.37
N LEU A 115 8.06 -3.77 8.19
CA LEU A 115 6.72 -3.26 7.86
C LEU A 115 6.10 -4.20 6.84
N THR A 116 5.00 -4.83 7.23
CA THR A 116 4.19 -5.69 6.35
C THR A 116 2.85 -5.05 6.09
N ILE A 117 2.48 -4.96 4.81
CA ILE A 117 1.16 -4.58 4.36
C ILE A 117 0.47 -5.86 3.89
N LEU A 118 -0.69 -6.13 4.48
CA LEU A 118 -1.56 -7.22 4.06
C LEU A 118 -2.67 -6.64 3.21
N THR A 119 -2.89 -7.22 2.04
CA THR A 119 -4.01 -6.86 1.17
C THR A 119 -5.13 -7.85 1.41
N GLY A 120 -6.29 -7.35 1.84
CA GLY A 120 -7.50 -8.14 2.00
C GLY A 120 -8.65 -7.47 1.25
N LYS A 121 -9.49 -8.26 0.60
CA LYS A 121 -10.77 -7.77 0.07
C LYS A 121 -11.80 -7.76 1.21
N LYS A 122 -12.13 -6.60 1.73
CA LYS A 122 -13.50 -6.34 2.20
C LYS A 122 -14.25 -5.87 0.95
N ASN A 123 -15.20 -6.68 0.49
CA ASN A 123 -15.95 -6.49 -0.75
C ASN A 123 -16.19 -5.00 -1.10
N PHE A 124 -15.59 -4.49 -2.18
CA PHE A 124 -16.18 -3.82 -3.35
C PHE A 124 -15.05 -3.47 -4.34
N SER A 125 -15.21 -3.92 -5.60
CA SER A 125 -14.45 -3.62 -6.84
C SER A 125 -12.96 -3.24 -6.79
N ASN A 126 -12.13 -4.17 -7.30
CA ASN A 126 -10.87 -4.04 -8.05
C ASN A 126 -10.05 -2.75 -7.88
N GLU A 127 -8.91 -2.82 -7.16
CA GLU A 127 -7.94 -1.73 -7.08
C GLU A 127 -6.50 -2.22 -7.29
N TRP A 128 -5.70 -1.38 -7.93
CA TRP A 128 -4.26 -1.56 -8.16
C TRP A 128 -3.49 -0.71 -7.15
N PHE A 129 -2.53 -1.30 -6.44
CA PHE A 129 -1.71 -0.60 -5.44
C PHE A 129 -0.43 -0.02 -6.05
N PRO A 130 -0.16 1.28 -5.84
CA PRO A 130 1.09 1.90 -6.26
C PRO A 130 1.97 2.27 -5.04
N LEU A 131 3.28 2.03 -5.17
CA LEU A 131 4.31 2.29 -4.13
C LEU A 131 4.77 3.75 -4.06
#